data_AF-A0A1Y4W204-F1
#
_entry.id   AF-A0A1Y4W204-F1
#
_cell.length_a   1.000
_cell.length_b   1.000
_cell.length_c   1.000
_cell.angle_alpha   90.00
_cell.angle_beta   90.00
_cell.angle_gamma   90.00
#
_symmetry.space_group_name_H-M   'P 1'
#
loop_
_entity.id
_entity.type
_entity.pdbx_description
1 polymer ?
#
loop_
_entity_poly.entity_id
_entity_poly.type
_entity_poly.pdbx_seq_one_letter_code
_entity_poly.pdbx_strand_id
1 'polypeptide(L)' 'MSRRKPITCCPHCGSKQGVFTKTTYVNVPYCIGFDGEEQYNGEMYDNAERHDGGMMAYCQSCGKPVCRLTTMQKQWRGRG' A
#
# COMPACT_ATOMS: atom_id res chain seq x y z
N MET A 1 18.11 -17.19 -3.70
CA MET A 1 16.90 -16.36 -3.59
C MET A 1 17.27 -14.92 -3.97
N SER A 2 16.68 -14.36 -5.03
CA SER A 2 16.97 -12.98 -5.44
C SER A 2 16.55 -12.03 -4.32
N ARG A 3 17.52 -11.37 -3.67
CA ARG A 3 17.30 -10.34 -2.65
C ARG A 3 16.69 -9.12 -3.32
N ARG A 4 15.39 -9.15 -3.62
CA ARG A 4 14.66 -7.95 -4.06
C ARG A 4 14.82 -6.90 -2.97
N LYS A 5 15.38 -5.75 -3.34
CA LYS A 5 15.57 -4.64 -2.41
C LYS A 5 14.20 -4.22 -1.85
N PRO A 6 14.09 -3.90 -0.54
CA PRO A 6 12.86 -3.39 0.03
C PRO A 6 12.40 -2.13 -0.73
N ILE A 7 11.12 -2.06 -1.04
CA ILE A 7 10.49 -0.87 -1.60
C ILE A 7 10.33 0.12 -0.46
N THR A 8 11.19 1.14 -0.43
CA THR A 8 11.21 2.19 0.61
C THR A 8 10.76 3.56 0.08
N CYS A 9 10.55 3.69 -1.23
CA CYS A 9 10.06 4.89 -1.89
C CYS A 9 9.34 4.55 -3.20
N CYS A 10 8.60 5.52 -3.74
CA CYS A 10 7.96 5.40 -5.04
C CYS A 10 9.01 5.39 -6.16
N PRO A 11 9.00 4.39 -7.07
CA PRO A 11 9.95 4.33 -8.18
C PRO A 11 9.71 5.40 -9.26
N HIS A 12 8.54 6.06 -9.26
CA HIS A 12 8.17 7.04 -10.28
C HIS A 12 8.49 8.48 -9.90
N CYS A 13 8.35 8.84 -8.62
CA CYS A 13 8.55 10.21 -8.14
C CYS A 13 9.53 10.31 -6.96
N GLY A 14 10.06 9.19 -6.46
CA GLY A 14 10.96 9.18 -5.30
C GLY A 14 10.30 9.45 -3.95
N SER A 15 8.98 9.69 -3.89
CA SER A 15 8.27 10.01 -2.65
C SER A 15 8.36 8.86 -1.64
N LYS A 16 8.54 9.22 -0.36
CA LYS A 16 8.56 8.30 0.79
C LYS A 16 7.25 8.32 1.58
N GLN A 17 6.23 9.07 1.13
CA GLN A 17 4.95 9.19 1.83
C GLN A 17 4.23 7.86 2.01
N GLY A 18 4.46 6.86 1.15
CA GLY A 18 3.80 5.56 1.25
C GLY A 18 2.98 5.23 0.02
N VAL A 19 2.11 4.25 0.20
CA VAL A 19 1.18 3.76 -0.81
C VAL A 19 -0.26 3.82 -0.32
N PHE A 20 -1.20 3.79 -1.25
CA PHE A 20 -2.60 3.52 -0.95
C PHE A 20 -3.12 2.40 -1.85
N THR A 21 -4.16 1.71 -1.41
CA THR A 21 -4.88 0.73 -2.23
C THR A 21 -6.27 1.26 -2.55
N LYS A 22 -6.71 1.02 -3.79
CA LYS A 22 -8.11 1.24 -4.18
C LYS A 22 -8.86 -0.06 -3.91
N THR A 23 -9.64 -0.10 -2.84
CA THR A 23 -10.46 -1.26 -2.47
C THR A 23 -11.84 -1.12 -3.10
N THR A 24 -12.44 -2.25 -3.49
CA THR A 24 -13.67 -2.30 -4.30
C THR A 24 -14.92 -1.83 -3.54
N TYR A 25 -14.88 -1.83 -2.20
CA TYR A 25 -15.91 -1.15 -1.41
C TYR A 25 -15.61 0.36 -1.32
N VAL A 26 -16.43 1.12 -2.04
CA VAL A 26 -16.65 2.57 -1.92
C VAL A 26 -15.44 3.46 -2.27
N ASN A 27 -14.59 3.14 -3.25
CA ASN A 27 -13.57 4.11 -3.75
C ASN A 27 -12.68 4.75 -2.66
N VAL A 28 -12.62 4.19 -1.44
CA VAL A 28 -11.92 4.81 -0.32
C VAL A 28 -10.46 4.40 -0.40
N PRO A 29 -9.51 5.36 -0.53
CA PRO A 29 -8.09 5.05 -0.49
C PRO A 29 -7.69 4.64 0.92
N TYR A 30 -7.17 3.42 1.07
CA TYR A 30 -6.57 2.94 2.33
C TYR A 30 -5.07 3.24 2.30
N CYS A 31 -4.59 4.13 3.19
CA CYS A 31 -3.23 4.66 3.19
C CYS A 31 -2.30 3.88 4.13
N ILE A 32 -1.14 3.46 3.61
CA ILE A 32 -0.13 2.65 4.30
C ILE A 32 1.27 3.20 4.00
N GLY A 33 2.13 3.28 5.02
CA GLY A 33 3.56 3.57 4.83
C GLY A 33 4.29 2.48 4.02
N PHE A 34 5.45 2.83 3.44
CA PHE A 34 6.31 1.84 2.78
C PHE A 34 6.91 0.82 3.75
N ASP A 35 7.04 1.22 5.01
CA ASP A 35 7.42 0.39 6.15
C ASP A 35 6.33 -0.60 6.59
N GLY A 36 5.07 -0.33 6.24
CA GLY A 36 3.91 -1.12 6.62
C GLY A 36 3.13 -0.54 7.80
N GLU A 37 3.51 0.64 8.29
CA GLU A 37 2.74 1.32 9.33
C GLU A 37 1.46 1.91 8.73
N GLU A 38 0.35 1.75 9.44
CA GLU A 38 -0.91 2.39 9.06
C GLU A 38 -0.76 3.91 9.20
N GLN A 39 -1.22 4.65 8.19
CA GLN A 39 -1.27 6.11 8.24
C GLN A 39 -2.67 6.59 8.57
N TYR A 40 -2.84 7.90 8.71
CA TYR A 40 -4.13 8.48 9.06
C TYR A 40 -5.22 8.09 8.05
N ASN A 41 -6.19 7.32 8.54
CA ASN A 41 -7.29 6.71 7.77
C ASN A 41 -8.66 7.15 8.36
N GLY A 42 -8.76 8.41 8.82
CA GLY A 42 -9.79 8.89 9.75
C GLY A 42 -11.26 8.89 9.28
N GLU A 43 -11.57 8.57 8.02
CA GLU A 43 -12.96 8.49 7.51
C GLU A 43 -13.42 7.04 7.21
N MET A 44 -12.81 6.04 7.84
CA MET A 44 -13.22 4.63 7.70
C MET A 44 -14.40 4.29 8.62
N TYR A 45 -15.62 4.62 8.19
CA TYR A 45 -16.81 4.11 8.88
C TYR A 45 -17.20 2.73 8.35
N ASP A 46 -17.32 1.81 9.32
CA ASP A 46 -18.04 0.54 9.38
C ASP A 46 -18.17 -0.28 8.09
N ASN A 47 -17.79 -1.57 8.21
CA ASN A 47 -17.95 -2.66 7.23
C ASN A 47 -16.78 -2.89 6.26
N ALA A 48 -15.54 -2.69 6.70
CA ALA A 48 -14.37 -3.23 6.00
C ALA A 48 -14.26 -4.76 6.17
N GLU A 49 -15.25 -5.52 5.69
CA GLU A 49 -15.07 -6.96 5.53
C GLU A 49 -14.03 -7.21 4.43
N ARG A 50 -13.04 -8.06 4.74
CA ARG A 50 -12.01 -8.51 3.80
C ARG A 50 -12.68 -9.12 2.58
N HIS A 51 -12.76 -8.35 1.50
CA HIS A 51 -13.10 -8.87 0.19
C HIS A 51 -11.97 -8.51 -0.78
N ASP A 52 -11.29 -9.56 -1.25
CA ASP A 52 -10.29 -9.62 -2.33
C ASP A 52 -9.68 -8.26 -2.71
N GLY A 53 -8.77 -7.80 -1.86
CA GLY A 53 -8.20 -6.45 -1.90
C GLY A 53 -7.58 -6.09 -3.25
N GLY A 54 -7.73 -4.81 -3.61
CA GLY A 54 -7.13 -4.22 -4.81
C GLY A 54 -5.70 -4.70 -4.99
N MET A 55 -5.45 -5.39 -6.10
CA MET A 55 -4.20 -6.14 -6.31
C MET A 55 -2.96 -5.24 -6.39
N MET A 56 -3.15 -3.91 -6.44
CA MET A 56 -2.13 -2.93 -6.77
C MET A 56 -2.08 -1.82 -5.73
N ALA A 57 -0.87 -1.51 -5.29
CA ALA A 57 -0.53 -0.40 -4.43
C ALA A 57 -0.12 0.80 -5.29
N TYR A 58 -0.63 1.98 -4.98
CA TYR A 58 -0.40 3.24 -5.70
C TYR A 58 0.35 4.22 -4.82
N CYS A 59 1.19 5.07 -5.39
CA CYS A 59 1.89 6.09 -4.62
C CYS A 59 0.92 7.19 -4.16
N GLN A 60 0.94 7.55 -2.88
CA GLN A 60 0.12 8.65 -2.35
C GLN A 60 0.44 10.02 -2.97
N SER A 61 1.70 10.24 -3.36
CA SER A 61 2.14 11.53 -3.91
C SER A 61 1.81 11.70 -5.40
N CYS A 62 2.04 10.68 -6.23
CA CYS A 62 1.88 10.81 -7.68
C CYS A 62 0.73 9.98 -8.27
N GLY A 63 0.03 9.20 -7.45
CA GLY A 63 -1.08 8.34 -7.88
C GLY A 63 -0.69 7.16 -8.78
N LYS A 64 0.60 7.03 -9.16
CA LYS A 64 1.06 5.97 -10.07
C LYS A 64 1.17 4.61 -9.37
N PRO A 65 0.90 3.50 -10.08
CA PRO A 65 1.02 2.16 -9.53
C PRO A 65 2.48 1.83 -9.19
N VAL A 66 2.73 1.40 -7.96
CA VAL A 66 4.06 1.06 -7.45
C VAL A 66 4.35 -0.42 -7.64
N CYS A 67 3.51 -1.30 -7.07
CA CYS A 67 3.67 -2.75 -7.15
C CYS A 67 2.37 -3.47 -6.75
N ARG A 68 2.38 -4.80 -6.77
CA ARG A 68 1.26 -5.58 -6.22
C ARG A 68 1.22 -5.49 -4.71
N LEU A 69 0.03 -5.38 -4.11
CA LEU A 69 -0.12 -5.34 -2.65
C LEU A 69 0.50 -6.58 -1.98
N THR A 70 0.36 -7.75 -2.58
CA THR A 70 1.00 -8.99 -2.10
C THR A 70 2.53 -8.91 -2.07
N THR A 71 3.15 -8.07 -2.91
CA THR A 71 4.59 -7.82 -2.87
C THR A 71 4.96 -7.00 -1.64
N MET A 72 4.18 -5.96 -1.32
CA MET A 72 4.36 -5.17 -0.10
C MET A 72 4.10 -6.00 1.16
N GLN A 73 3.01 -6.78 1.20
CA GLN A 73 2.69 -7.67 2.32
C GLN A 73 3.80 -8.69 2.62
N LYS A 74 4.43 -9.26 1.58
CA LYS A 74 5.59 -10.16 1.76
C LYS A 74 6.79 -9.43 2.37
N GLN A 75 7.03 -8.18 1.98
CA GLN A 75 8.08 -7.35 2.56
C GLN A 75 7.80 -7.02 4.03
N TRP A 76 6.56 -6.67 4.39
CA TRP A 76 6.18 -6.37 5.77
C TRP A 76 6.25 -7.61 6.67
N ARG A 77 5.79 -8.77 6.18
CA ARG A 77 5.89 -10.05 6.90
C ARG A 77 7.33 -10.52 7.13
N GLY A 78 8.26 -10.12 6.26
CA GLY A 78 9.68 -10.46 6.40
C GLY A 78 10.46 -9.55 7.37
N ARG A 79 9.80 -8.59 8.01
CA ARG A 79 10.37 -7.72 9.06
C ARG A 79 9.99 -8.14 10.49
N GLY A 80 9.28 -9.26 10.67
CA GLY A 80 8.97 -9.87 11.96
C GLY A 80 10.05 -10.82 12.45
#